data_AF-A0A7S0P3Y2-F1
#
_entry.id   AF-A0A7S0P3Y2-F1
#
_cell.length_a   1.000
_cell.length_b   1.000
_cell.length_c   1.000
_cell.angle_alpha   90.00
_cell.angle_beta   90.00
_cell.angle_gamma   90.00
#
_symmetry.space_group_name_H-M   'P 1'
#
loop_
_entity.id
_entity.type
_entity.pdbx_description
1 polymer ?
#
loop_
_entity_poly.entity_id
_entity_poly.type
_entity_poly.pdbx_seq_one_letter_code
_entity_poly.pdbx_strand_id
1 'polypeptide(L)'
;MPSPPLLPQARYFLDARTRTAHEEVVDYLSRLYCNSLTVYTPVSDSDNEFGSRIEAGVALSTSIALFNHSCVPNADWRLDSDGCLCVYALRTVRTGEELCLSYVDTRLACAERRIKLEEAFFFTCLCSACMAGTAWWTCLYCGYLNTPRNRHCGGFQGKWKCDRQQSTSAMPLRKRRRA
;
A
#
# COMPACT_ATOMS: atom_id res chain seq x y z
N MET A 1 26.80 -29.73 52.74
CA MET A 1 25.72 -28.73 52.61
C MET A 1 24.88 -29.12 51.40
N PRO A 2 23.55 -29.22 51.50
CA PRO A 2 22.73 -29.54 50.34
C PRO A 2 22.78 -28.35 49.38
N SER A 3 22.98 -28.64 48.09
CA SER A 3 22.88 -27.65 47.01
C SER A 3 21.49 -27.00 47.03
N PRO A 4 21.39 -25.68 46.74
CA PRO A 4 20.09 -25.03 46.67
C PRO A 4 19.26 -25.67 45.55
N PRO A 5 17.94 -25.79 45.70
CA PRO A 5 17.11 -26.35 44.64
C PRO A 5 17.20 -25.42 43.42
N LEU A 6 17.49 -26.00 42.25
CA LEU A 6 17.32 -25.30 40.98
C LEU A 6 15.84 -24.97 40.84
N LEU A 7 15.47 -23.72 41.09
CA LEU A 7 14.12 -23.24 40.81
C LEU A 7 13.85 -23.49 39.33
N PRO A 8 12.80 -24.24 38.98
CA PRO A 8 12.46 -24.34 37.60
C PRO A 8 11.89 -22.98 37.19
N GLN A 9 12.16 -22.66 35.94
CA GLN A 9 11.35 -21.81 35.08
C GLN A 9 11.72 -20.32 35.11
N ALA A 10 12.31 -19.86 34.01
CA ALA A 10 11.88 -18.63 33.38
C ALA A 10 10.37 -18.74 33.07
N ARG A 11 9.53 -18.64 34.10
CA ARG A 11 8.08 -18.57 33.98
C ARG A 11 7.77 -17.13 33.59
N TYR A 12 7.86 -16.89 32.28
CA TYR A 12 7.38 -15.72 31.58
C TYR A 12 8.18 -14.44 31.85
N PHE A 13 9.03 -14.04 30.89
CA PHE A 13 9.49 -12.65 30.72
C PHE A 13 8.36 -11.72 30.24
N LEU A 14 7.12 -12.22 30.20
CA LEU A 14 5.96 -11.47 29.74
C LEU A 14 5.22 -10.92 30.95
N ASP A 15 5.10 -9.60 31.00
CA ASP A 15 4.33 -8.89 32.01
C ASP A 15 2.92 -9.46 32.09
N ALA A 16 2.42 -9.78 33.29
CA ALA A 16 1.08 -10.33 33.47
C ALA A 16 -0.01 -9.43 32.88
N ARG A 17 0.26 -8.11 32.74
CA ARG A 17 -0.61 -7.11 32.11
C ARG A 17 -0.67 -7.23 30.59
N THR A 18 0.30 -7.89 29.95
CA THR A 18 0.31 -8.12 28.50
C THR A 18 -0.32 -9.47 28.13
N ARG A 19 -0.97 -10.15 29.08
CA ARG A 19 -1.74 -11.37 28.80
C ARG A 19 -3.04 -10.96 28.12
N THR A 20 -3.24 -11.45 26.91
CA THR A 20 -4.39 -11.20 26.06
C THR A 20 -5.02 -12.54 25.67
N ALA A 21 -6.34 -12.59 25.54
CA ALA A 21 -7.03 -13.81 25.16
C ALA A 21 -6.66 -14.21 23.72
N HIS A 22 -6.66 -15.50 23.39
CA HIS A 22 -6.32 -15.96 22.04
C HIS A 22 -7.19 -15.28 20.96
N GLU A 23 -8.48 -15.12 21.23
CA GLU A 23 -9.44 -14.47 20.32
C GLU A 23 -9.08 -13.00 20.07
N GLU A 24 -8.65 -12.26 21.09
CA GLU A 24 -8.21 -10.87 20.95
C GLU A 24 -6.92 -10.78 20.12
N VAL A 25 -5.96 -11.71 20.29
CA VAL A 25 -4.76 -11.77 19.45
C VAL A 25 -5.15 -11.96 17.99
N VAL A 26 -6.06 -12.88 17.71
CA VAL A 26 -6.55 -13.14 16.34
C VAL A 26 -7.24 -11.92 15.76
N ASP A 27 -8.07 -11.20 16.52
CA ASP A 27 -8.70 -9.95 16.06
C ASP A 27 -7.66 -8.89 15.69
N TYR A 28 -6.71 -8.60 16.58
CA TYR A 28 -5.67 -7.62 16.32
C TYR A 28 -4.82 -7.98 15.10
N LEU A 29 -4.37 -9.23 15.00
CA LEU A 29 -3.58 -9.69 13.86
C LEU A 29 -4.37 -9.63 12.56
N SER A 30 -5.66 -9.95 12.57
CA SER A 30 -6.54 -9.84 11.39
C SER A 30 -6.68 -8.39 10.93
N ARG A 31 -6.84 -7.45 11.87
CA ARG A 31 -6.91 -6.02 11.56
C ARG A 31 -5.59 -5.50 11.02
N LEU A 32 -4.46 -5.92 11.59
CA LEU A 32 -3.13 -5.57 11.09
C LEU A 32 -2.92 -6.11 9.67
N TYR A 33 -3.28 -7.37 9.43
CA TYR A 33 -3.14 -8.01 8.13
C TYR A 33 -3.92 -7.25 7.04
N CYS A 34 -5.19 -6.92 7.29
CA CYS A 34 -6.04 -6.28 6.29
C CYS A 34 -5.83 -4.77 6.11
N ASN A 35 -5.19 -4.08 7.06
CA ASN A 35 -5.13 -2.60 7.07
C ASN A 35 -3.70 -2.04 7.10
N SER A 36 -2.70 -2.91 7.03
CA SER A 36 -1.31 -2.48 7.00
C SER A 36 -0.85 -2.05 5.60
N LEU A 37 0.10 -1.13 5.57
CA LEU A 37 0.69 -0.58 4.36
C LEU A 37 2.16 -0.97 4.30
N THR A 38 2.60 -1.59 3.22
CA THR A 38 4.04 -1.80 3.00
C THR A 38 4.69 -0.48 2.62
N VAL A 39 5.68 -0.06 3.40
CA VAL A 39 6.49 1.14 3.16
C VAL A 39 7.71 0.74 2.34
N TYR A 40 7.96 1.49 1.28
CA TYR A 40 9.10 1.29 0.40
C TYR A 40 10.07 2.46 0.49
N THR A 41 11.37 2.16 0.49
CA THR A 41 12.44 3.16 0.34
C THR A 41 13.01 3.12 -1.07
N PRO A 42 13.45 4.27 -1.61
CA PRO A 42 14.20 4.29 -2.87
C PRO A 42 15.56 3.62 -2.66
N VAL A 43 15.98 2.80 -3.64
CA VAL A 43 17.34 2.25 -3.68
C VAL A 43 18.30 3.39 -4.01
N SER A 44 19.40 3.50 -3.26
CA SER A 44 20.49 4.42 -3.57
C SER A 44 21.30 3.87 -4.75
N ASP A 45 21.16 4.51 -5.91
CA ASP A 45 21.96 4.61 -7.15
C ASP A 45 23.23 3.74 -7.42
N SER A 46 23.46 2.57 -6.81
CA SER A 46 24.66 1.76 -7.13
C SER A 46 24.51 0.87 -8.36
N ASP A 47 23.30 0.43 -8.71
CA ASP A 47 23.10 -0.54 -9.78
C ASP A 47 21.86 -0.17 -10.59
N ASN A 48 22.05 0.46 -11.76
CA ASN A 48 21.21 0.67 -12.97
C ASN A 48 19.70 0.24 -13.05
N GLU A 49 19.00 -0.04 -11.97
CA GLU A 49 17.62 -0.50 -11.88
C GLU A 49 16.75 0.63 -11.29
N PHE A 50 16.78 1.76 -11.99
CA PHE A 50 16.01 2.95 -11.68
C PHE A 50 14.51 2.62 -11.57
N GLY A 51 13.96 2.71 -10.35
CA GLY A 51 12.58 2.35 -10.03
C GLY A 51 12.43 1.11 -9.14
N SER A 52 13.53 0.41 -8.83
CA SER A 52 13.56 -0.61 -7.78
C SER A 52 13.30 0.04 -6.41
N ARG A 53 12.48 -0.61 -5.60
CA ARG A 53 12.01 -0.15 -4.29
C ARG A 53 12.24 -1.27 -3.29
N ILE A 54 12.92 -0.97 -2.19
CA ILE A 54 13.14 -1.94 -1.12
C ILE A 54 12.04 -1.78 -0.08
N GLU A 55 11.44 -2.90 0.32
CA GLU A 55 10.52 -2.95 1.46
C GLU A 55 11.28 -2.54 2.72
N ALA A 56 10.91 -1.38 3.26
CA ALA A 56 11.54 -0.80 4.45
C ALA A 56 10.79 -1.18 5.73
N GLY A 57 9.51 -1.53 5.62
CA GLY A 57 8.71 -1.96 6.76
C GLY A 57 7.22 -1.84 6.52
N VAL A 58 6.48 -1.79 7.62
CA VAL A 58 5.01 -1.74 7.64
C VAL A 58 4.55 -0.51 8.40
N ALA A 59 3.55 0.18 7.85
CA ALA A 59 2.89 1.29 8.51
C ALA A 59 1.41 1.01 8.74
N LEU A 60 0.86 1.63 9.80
CA LEU A 60 -0.56 1.60 10.12
C LEU A 60 -1.09 3.03 10.11
N SER A 61 -2.15 3.26 9.34
CA SER A 61 -2.84 4.54 9.32
C SER A 61 -4.34 4.29 9.27
N THR A 62 -5.02 4.64 10.37
CA THR A 62 -6.48 4.50 10.48
C THR A 62 -7.20 5.36 9.43
N SER A 63 -6.61 6.47 9.00
CA SER A 63 -7.19 7.32 7.96
C SER A 63 -7.06 6.71 6.56
N ILE A 64 -5.92 6.09 6.24
CA ILE A 64 -5.69 5.47 4.93
C ILE A 64 -6.45 4.13 4.82
N ALA A 65 -6.59 3.40 5.93
CA ALA A 65 -7.34 2.14 6.00
C ALA A 65 -8.83 2.27 5.62
N LEU A 66 -9.37 3.49 5.58
CA LEU A 66 -10.76 3.74 5.17
C LEU A 66 -10.96 3.77 3.64
N PHE A 67 -9.89 3.90 2.86
CA PHE A 67 -9.99 4.07 1.40
C PHE A 67 -10.15 2.71 0.73
N ASN A 68 -11.27 2.49 0.05
CA ASN A 68 -11.50 1.25 -0.69
C ASN A 68 -10.56 1.07 -1.88
N HIS A 69 -10.55 -0.16 -2.40
CA HIS A 69 -9.76 -0.56 -3.55
C HIS A 69 -10.41 -0.20 -4.91
N SER A 70 -9.60 0.25 -5.86
CA SER A 70 -9.90 0.19 -7.29
C SER A 70 -8.63 -0.16 -8.08
N CYS A 71 -8.74 -0.98 -9.13
CA CYS A 71 -7.62 -1.23 -10.06
C CYS A 71 -7.34 -0.04 -10.99
N VAL A 72 -8.26 0.94 -11.03
CA VAL A 72 -8.11 2.24 -11.68
C VAL A 72 -8.32 3.34 -10.64
N PRO A 73 -7.41 3.44 -9.65
CA PRO A 73 -7.58 4.34 -8.52
C PRO A 73 -7.56 5.80 -8.97
N ASN A 74 -8.22 6.66 -8.21
CA ASN A 74 -8.19 8.11 -8.40
C ASN A 74 -7.33 8.81 -7.33
N ALA A 75 -6.79 8.07 -6.37
CA ALA A 75 -5.84 8.54 -5.37
C ALA A 75 -4.68 7.55 -5.19
N ASP A 76 -3.59 8.04 -4.63
CA ASP A 76 -2.43 7.25 -4.21
C ASP A 76 -1.85 7.82 -2.92
N TRP A 77 -1.08 7.03 -2.17
CA TRP A 77 -0.42 7.50 -0.95
C TRP A 77 1.10 7.46 -1.08
N ARG A 78 1.80 8.38 -0.41
CA ARG A 78 3.26 8.44 -0.35
C ARG A 78 3.72 8.97 1.00
N LEU A 79 4.95 8.65 1.36
CA LEU A 79 5.67 9.40 2.39
C LEU A 79 6.18 10.72 1.81
N ASP A 80 6.00 11.81 2.53
CA ASP A 80 6.69 13.07 2.22
C ASP A 80 8.12 13.09 2.80
N SER A 81 8.82 14.22 2.64
CA SER A 81 10.20 14.39 3.12
C SER A 81 10.33 14.31 4.65
N ASP A 82 9.24 14.53 5.38
CA ASP A 82 9.21 14.51 6.84
C ASP A 82 8.76 13.13 7.37
N GLY A 83 8.57 12.14 6.47
CA GLY A 83 8.09 10.80 6.83
C GLY A 83 6.59 10.73 7.12
N CYS A 84 5.81 11.73 6.72
CA CYS A 84 4.36 11.72 6.92
C CYS A 84 3.65 10.99 5.77
N LEU A 85 2.74 10.08 6.13
CA LEU A 85 1.84 9.42 5.17
C LEU A 85 0.81 10.41 4.63
N CYS A 86 0.87 10.66 3.33
CA CYS A 86 0.01 11.62 2.65
C CYS A 86 -0.73 10.96 1.48
N VAL A 87 -2.02 11.29 1.31
CA VAL A 87 -2.85 10.83 0.19
C VAL A 87 -3.01 11.98 -0.81
N TYR A 88 -2.86 11.66 -2.09
CA TYR A 88 -2.91 12.61 -3.20
C TYR A 88 -3.86 12.12 -4.29
N ALA A 89 -4.61 13.03 -4.89
CA ALA A 89 -5.42 12.72 -6.05
C ALA A 89 -4.54 12.54 -7.30
N LEU A 90 -4.78 11.47 -8.06
CA LEU A 90 -4.09 11.16 -9.31
C LEU A 90 -4.68 11.93 -10.50
N ARG A 91 -5.95 12.30 -10.40
CA ARG A 91 -6.69 13.08 -11.39
C ARG A 91 -7.67 14.00 -10.70
N THR A 92 -8.38 14.83 -11.47
CA THR A 92 -9.53 15.57 -10.94
C THR A 92 -10.58 14.58 -10.40
N VAL A 93 -11.06 14.85 -9.19
CA VAL A 93 -12.09 14.07 -8.49
C VAL A 93 -13.33 14.95 -8.36
N ARG A 94 -14.50 14.41 -8.72
CA ARG A 94 -15.76 15.14 -8.63
C ARG A 94 -16.32 15.11 -7.21
N THR A 95 -17.14 16.09 -6.84
CA THR A 95 -17.89 16.05 -5.58
C THR A 95 -18.77 14.80 -5.52
N GLY A 96 -18.70 14.08 -4.40
CA GLY A 96 -19.43 12.82 -4.19
C GLY A 96 -18.79 11.59 -4.86
N GLU A 97 -17.69 11.76 -5.60
CA GLU A 97 -16.93 10.63 -6.12
C GLU A 97 -16.10 10.00 -4.98
N GLU A 98 -16.19 8.68 -4.84
CA GLU A 98 -15.41 7.93 -3.85
C GLU A 98 -13.91 8.00 -4.18
N LEU A 99 -13.08 8.20 -3.15
CA LEU A 99 -11.63 8.09 -3.28
C LEU A 99 -11.20 6.64 -3.08
N CYS A 100 -10.48 6.10 -4.06
CA CYS A 100 -9.99 4.73 -4.01
C CYS A 100 -8.48 4.68 -4.22
N LEU A 101 -7.83 3.78 -3.47
CA LEU A 101 -6.43 3.42 -3.61
C LEU A 101 -6.28 2.08 -4.35
N SER A 102 -5.07 1.71 -4.71
CA SER A 102 -4.79 0.34 -5.14
C SER A 102 -4.15 -0.47 -4.01
N TYR A 103 -4.65 -1.68 -3.77
CA TYR A 103 -4.11 -2.61 -2.78
C TYR A 103 -3.12 -3.60 -3.40
N VAL A 104 -3.15 -3.70 -4.73
CA VAL A 104 -2.32 -4.63 -5.52
C VAL A 104 -1.63 -3.86 -6.64
N ASP A 105 -0.64 -4.47 -7.27
CA ASP A 105 -0.06 -3.92 -8.50
C ASP A 105 -1.12 -3.91 -9.61
N THR A 106 -1.55 -2.71 -10.01
CA THR A 106 -2.58 -2.52 -11.04
C THR A 106 -2.16 -3.01 -12.42
N ARG A 107 -0.87 -3.22 -12.66
CA ARG A 107 -0.32 -3.68 -13.94
C ARG A 107 -0.49 -5.17 -14.16
N LEU A 108 -0.76 -5.95 -13.12
CA LEU A 108 -1.03 -7.40 -13.23
C LEU A 108 -2.27 -7.68 -14.07
N ALA A 109 -2.40 -8.90 -14.62
CA ALA A 109 -3.61 -9.27 -15.35
C ALA A 109 -4.84 -9.27 -14.43
N CYS A 110 -6.03 -9.08 -15.01
CA CYS A 110 -7.27 -8.99 -14.23
C CYS A 110 -7.50 -10.21 -13.33
N ALA A 111 -7.21 -11.41 -13.82
CA ALA A 111 -7.33 -12.66 -13.05
C ALA A 111 -6.38 -12.66 -11.84
N GLU A 112 -5.11 -12.30 -12.05
CA GLU A 112 -4.10 -12.23 -10.99
C GLU A 112 -4.44 -11.19 -9.93
N ARG A 113 -4.98 -10.02 -10.34
CA ARG A 113 -5.45 -9.00 -9.39
C ARG A 113 -6.57 -9.53 -8.50
N ARG A 114 -7.55 -10.24 -9.07
CA ARG A 114 -8.66 -10.81 -8.31
C ARG A 114 -8.19 -11.86 -7.32
N ILE A 115 -7.35 -12.79 -7.75
CA ILE A 115 -6.78 -13.83 -6.87
C ILE A 115 -6.08 -13.17 -5.67
N LYS A 116 -5.20 -12.19 -5.91
CA LYS A 116 -4.51 -11.48 -4.83
C LYS A 116 -5.45 -10.74 -3.86
N LEU A 117 -6.51 -10.13 -4.38
CA LEU A 117 -7.49 -9.41 -3.56
C LEU A 117 -8.38 -10.38 -2.76
N GLU A 118 -8.77 -11.51 -3.33
CA GLU A 118 -9.56 -12.53 -2.65
C GLU A 118 -8.74 -13.21 -1.55
N GLU A 119 -7.46 -13.53 -1.81
CA GLU A 119 -6.56 -14.15 -0.83
C GLU A 119 -6.21 -13.22 0.34
N ALA A 120 -5.93 -11.95 0.08
CA ALA A 120 -5.45 -11.02 1.12
C ALA A 120 -6.55 -10.17 1.78
N PHE A 121 -7.65 -9.89 1.06
CA PHE A 121 -8.69 -8.96 1.50
C PHE A 121 -10.10 -9.53 1.41
N PHE A 122 -10.25 -10.79 0.98
CA PHE A 122 -11.51 -11.55 1.05
C PHE A 122 -12.67 -10.92 0.25
N PHE A 123 -12.39 -10.23 -0.86
CA PHE A 123 -13.42 -9.69 -1.74
C PHE A 123 -13.06 -9.81 -3.24
N THR A 124 -14.09 -9.88 -4.09
CA THR A 124 -13.94 -9.83 -5.55
C THR A 124 -14.07 -8.40 -6.06
N CYS A 125 -13.06 -7.89 -6.76
CA CYS A 125 -13.07 -6.53 -7.29
C CYS A 125 -14.03 -6.36 -8.49
N LEU A 126 -14.91 -5.35 -8.38
CA LEU A 126 -15.92 -4.96 -9.37
C LEU A 126 -15.67 -3.57 -9.99
N CYS A 127 -14.44 -3.04 -9.90
CA CYS A 127 -14.12 -1.77 -10.58
C CYS A 127 -14.26 -1.90 -12.10
N SER A 128 -14.35 -0.78 -12.82
CA SER A 128 -14.57 -0.74 -14.27
C SER A 128 -13.56 -1.57 -15.07
N ALA A 129 -12.28 -1.58 -14.66
CA ALA A 129 -11.25 -2.41 -15.29
C ALA A 129 -11.53 -3.91 -15.16
N CYS A 130 -11.94 -4.36 -13.96
CA CYS A 130 -12.21 -5.77 -13.66
C CYS A 130 -13.56 -6.23 -14.26
N MET A 131 -14.59 -5.38 -14.24
CA MET A 131 -15.87 -5.67 -14.86
C MET A 131 -15.76 -5.83 -16.38
N ALA A 132 -14.92 -5.00 -17.01
CA ALA A 132 -14.64 -5.14 -18.44
C ALA A 132 -13.70 -6.32 -18.76
N GLY A 133 -13.13 -7.01 -17.76
CA GLY A 133 -12.15 -8.08 -17.95
C GLY A 133 -10.84 -7.60 -18.59
N THR A 134 -10.49 -6.32 -18.38
CA THR A 134 -9.41 -5.66 -19.13
C THR A 134 -8.11 -5.55 -18.35
N ALA A 135 -7.02 -5.38 -19.10
CA ALA A 135 -5.73 -4.92 -18.59
C ALA A 135 -5.67 -3.39 -18.56
N TRP A 136 -6.67 -2.71 -17.98
CA TRP A 136 -6.61 -1.27 -17.73
C TRP A 136 -5.91 -1.01 -16.39
N TRP A 137 -5.06 0.01 -16.33
CA TRP A 137 -4.38 0.41 -15.10
C TRP A 137 -4.12 1.91 -15.07
N THR A 138 -4.09 2.50 -13.87
CA THR A 138 -3.71 3.90 -13.70
C THR A 138 -2.23 3.99 -13.35
N CYS A 139 -1.47 4.83 -14.06
CA CYS A 139 -0.10 5.13 -13.67
C CYS A 139 -0.10 5.94 -12.37
N LEU A 140 0.42 5.38 -11.29
CA LEU A 140 0.46 6.04 -9.96
C LEU A 140 1.37 7.28 -9.91
N TYR A 141 2.16 7.54 -10.97
CA TYR A 141 3.02 8.73 -11.06
C TYR A 141 2.33 9.93 -11.72
N CYS A 142 1.68 9.72 -12.86
CA CYS A 142 1.03 10.82 -13.60
C CYS A 142 -0.50 10.79 -13.55
N GLY A 143 -1.11 9.71 -13.08
CA GLY A 143 -2.56 9.50 -13.06
C GLY A 143 -3.17 9.12 -14.41
N TYR A 144 -2.36 8.84 -15.43
CA TYR A 144 -2.87 8.45 -16.74
C TYR A 144 -3.51 7.06 -16.72
N LEU A 145 -4.70 6.94 -17.30
CA LEU A 145 -5.39 5.67 -17.49
C LEU A 145 -4.84 4.97 -18.74
N ASN A 146 -4.02 3.95 -18.53
CA ASN A 146 -3.51 3.12 -19.61
C ASN A 146 -4.51 2.02 -19.96
N THR A 147 -4.70 1.82 -21.26
CA THR A 147 -5.55 0.77 -21.82
C THR A 147 -4.77 -0.04 -22.87
N PRO A 148 -5.23 -1.24 -23.27
CA PRO A 148 -4.59 -2.01 -24.33
C PRO A 148 -4.36 -1.23 -25.63
N ARG A 149 -5.25 -0.27 -25.95
CA ARG A 149 -5.20 0.57 -27.17
C ARG A 149 -4.40 1.86 -26.99
N ASN A 150 -4.28 2.35 -25.77
CA ASN A 150 -3.65 3.64 -25.48
C ASN A 150 -2.79 3.51 -24.23
N ARG A 151 -1.52 3.17 -24.45
CA ARG A 151 -0.50 3.02 -23.41
C ARG A 151 0.43 4.21 -23.51
N HIS A 152 0.52 4.96 -22.41
CA HIS A 152 1.31 6.17 -22.34
C HIS A 152 2.56 5.96 -21.46
N CYS A 153 2.41 5.32 -20.28
CA CYS A 153 3.53 5.19 -19.34
C CYS A 153 3.29 4.13 -18.24
N GLY A 154 4.35 3.80 -17.49
CA GLY A 154 4.27 2.88 -16.34
C GLY A 154 4.15 1.42 -16.76
N GLY A 155 4.88 1.04 -17.82
CA GLY A 155 4.73 -0.24 -18.50
C GLY A 155 4.90 -1.46 -17.59
N PHE A 156 4.18 -2.53 -17.94
CA PHE A 156 4.45 -3.89 -17.46
C PHE A 156 5.90 -4.25 -17.83
N GLN A 157 6.71 -4.71 -16.87
CA GLN A 157 8.14 -5.06 -17.03
C GLN A 157 9.12 -3.90 -17.27
N GLY A 158 8.82 -2.66 -16.84
CA GLY A 158 9.85 -1.61 -16.74
C GLY A 158 10.32 -0.96 -18.07
N LYS A 159 9.75 -1.36 -19.22
CA LYS A 159 10.16 -0.82 -20.53
C LYS A 159 9.71 0.62 -20.82
N TRP A 160 8.71 1.14 -20.09
CA TRP A 160 8.14 2.48 -20.36
C TRP A 160 8.23 3.36 -19.11
N LYS A 161 9.18 4.30 -19.13
CA LYS A 161 9.33 5.33 -18.11
C LYS A 161 8.19 6.33 -18.22
N CYS A 162 7.74 6.86 -17.09
CA CYS A 162 6.78 7.97 -17.05
C CYS A 162 7.56 9.28 -16.91
N ASP A 163 7.27 10.29 -17.72
CA ASP A 163 7.99 11.58 -17.65
C ASP A 163 7.84 12.29 -16.30
N ARG A 164 6.79 11.96 -15.53
CA ARG A 164 6.59 12.42 -14.15
C ARG A 164 7.30 11.58 -13.08
N GLN A 165 8.07 10.55 -13.46
CA GLN A 165 8.95 9.81 -12.53
C GLN A 165 10.20 10.61 -12.13
N GLN A 166 10.53 11.72 -12.83
CA GLN A 166 11.75 12.51 -12.55
C GLN A 166 11.65 13.45 -11.34
N SER A 167 10.50 13.55 -10.65
CA SER A 167 10.37 14.38 -9.44
C SER A 167 9.95 13.54 -8.22
N THR A 168 10.90 12.83 -7.63
CA THR A 168 10.82 12.35 -6.24
C THR A 168 11.10 13.47 -5.24
N SER A 169 11.49 14.66 -5.71
CA SER A 169 11.39 15.89 -4.92
C SER A 169 9.93 16.07 -4.53
N ALA A 170 9.67 15.91 -3.22
CA ALA A 170 8.40 16.10 -2.57
C ALA A 170 7.56 17.15 -3.31
N MET A 171 6.42 16.73 -3.87
CA MET A 171 5.46 17.69 -4.40
C MET A 171 5.18 18.69 -3.27
N PRO A 172 5.48 20.00 -3.43
CA PRO A 172 5.35 20.93 -2.33
C PRO A 172 3.87 20.97 -1.94
N LEU A 173 3.58 20.43 -0.75
CA LEU A 173 2.27 20.59 -0.12
C LEU A 173 2.01 22.09 -0.05
N ARG A 174 0.97 22.56 -0.76
CA ARG A 174 0.48 23.93 -0.53
C ARG A 174 0.15 24.02 0.95
N LYS A 175 0.94 24.82 1.69
CA LYS A 175 0.76 25.05 3.13
C LYS A 175 -0.72 25.20 3.42
N ARG A 176 -1.27 24.32 4.27
CA ARG A 176 -2.64 24.45 4.80
C ARG A 176 -2.79 25.89 5.28
N ARG A 177 -3.66 26.67 4.64
CA ARG A 177 -4.20 27.87 5.30
C ARG A 177 -4.98 27.33 6.48
N ARG A 178 -4.50 27.57 7.70
CA ARG A 178 -5.28 27.34 8.91
C ARG A 178 -6.60 28.09 8.72
N ALA A 179 -7.71 27.36 8.85
CA ALA A 179 -9.02 27.97 9.07
C ALA A 179 -9.03 28.57 10.49
#